data_AF-A0A3N5N6X8-F1
#
_entry.id   AF-A0A3N5N6X8-F1
#
_cell.length_a   1.000
_cell.length_b   1.000
_cell.length_c   1.000
_cell.angle_alpha   90.00
_cell.angle_beta   90.00
_cell.angle_gamma   90.00
#
_symmetry.space_group_name_H-M   'P 1'
#
loop_
_entity.id
_entity.type
_entity.pdbx_description
1 polymer ?
#
loop_
_entity_poly.entity_id
_entity_poly.type
_entity_poly.pdbx_seq_one_letter_code
_entity_poly.pdbx_strand_id
1 'polypeptide(L)'
;PDAPDSQVLRVSQISVFIAAAITLLMAVNPPDMLVWLIWAGIGIMFSTFAVPLLAGLYWRGATREGAIASMALGLVSALFFGGLSYFKIKIFAMPMHFSFYAFVISVLAMIIVSTMTQKTPDKVLDETMTGWYIRK
;
A
#
# COMPACT_ATOMS: atom_id res chain seq x y z
N PRO A 1 -13.06 -20.33 -6.17
CA PRO A 1 -13.29 -20.31 -4.71
C PRO A 1 -13.22 -21.71 -4.09
N ASP A 2 -13.77 -22.72 -4.78
CA ASP A 2 -13.80 -24.12 -4.30
C ASP A 2 -12.64 -24.97 -4.83
N ALA A 3 -11.40 -24.49 -4.70
CA ALA A 3 -10.22 -25.30 -5.03
C ALA A 3 -9.84 -26.15 -3.81
N PRO A 4 -9.52 -27.45 -3.97
CA PRO A 4 -9.05 -28.28 -2.87
C PRO A 4 -7.72 -27.76 -2.32
N ASP A 5 -7.52 -27.84 -1.00
CA ASP A 5 -6.34 -27.31 -0.30
C ASP A 5 -5.01 -27.78 -0.91
N SER A 6 -4.97 -29.03 -1.38
CA SER A 6 -3.80 -29.60 -2.06
C SER A 6 -3.44 -28.87 -3.36
N GLN A 7 -4.43 -28.36 -4.09
CA GLN A 7 -4.23 -27.56 -5.30
C GLN A 7 -3.78 -26.14 -4.95
N VAL A 8 -4.36 -25.53 -3.90
CA VAL A 8 -3.95 -24.21 -3.41
C VAL A 8 -2.48 -24.22 -2.96
N LEU A 9 -2.08 -25.25 -2.22
CA LEU A 9 -0.70 -25.44 -1.77
C LEU A 9 0.26 -25.62 -2.96
N ARG A 10 -0.12 -26.44 -3.95
CA ARG A 10 0.71 -26.66 -5.13
C ARG A 10 0.89 -25.38 -5.96
N VAL A 11 -0.16 -24.59 -6.15
CA VAL A 11 -0.09 -23.31 -6.85
C VAL A 11 0.79 -22.32 -6.08
N SER A 12 0.65 -22.27 -4.74
CA SER A 12 1.47 -21.41 -3.88
C SER A 12 2.96 -21.78 -3.99
N GLN A 13 3.28 -23.07 -3.91
CA GLN A 13 4.65 -23.57 -4.07
C GLN A 13 5.24 -23.24 -5.44
N ILE A 14 4.48 -23.46 -6.52
CA ILE A 14 4.92 -23.12 -7.89
C ILE A 14 5.17 -21.61 -8.01
N SER A 15 4.29 -20.78 -7.43
CA SER A 15 4.42 -19.32 -7.47
C SER A 15 5.68 -18.85 -6.73
N VAL A 16 5.95 -19.40 -5.54
CA VAL A 16 7.16 -19.11 -4.76
C VAL A 16 8.41 -19.57 -5.51
N PHE A 17 8.39 -20.76 -6.12
CA PHE A 17 9.51 -21.27 -6.89
C PHE A 17 9.82 -20.38 -8.10
N ILE A 18 8.80 -19.95 -8.85
CA ILE A 18 8.97 -19.04 -9.98
C ILE A 18 9.54 -17.69 -9.52
N ALA A 19 9.00 -17.11 -8.43
CA ALA A 19 9.51 -15.86 -7.88
C ALA A 19 10.98 -15.98 -7.45
N ALA A 20 11.35 -17.10 -6.80
CA ALA A 20 12.73 -17.38 -6.40
C ALA A 20 13.65 -17.53 -7.62
N ALA A 21 13.21 -18.25 -8.66
CA ALA A 21 13.98 -18.42 -9.90
C ALA A 21 14.23 -17.08 -10.61
N ILE A 22 13.19 -16.23 -10.73
CA ILE A 22 13.33 -14.88 -11.32
C ILE A 22 14.31 -14.04 -10.50
N THR A 23 14.21 -14.08 -9.17
CA THR A 23 15.11 -13.34 -8.28
C THR A 23 16.56 -13.80 -8.43
N LEU A 24 16.78 -15.11 -8.53
CA LEU A 24 18.11 -15.70 -8.75
C LEU A 24 18.69 -15.25 -10.11
N LEU A 25 17.88 -15.24 -11.16
CA LEU A 25 18.29 -14.76 -12.49
C LEU A 25 18.70 -13.28 -12.45
N MET A 26 17.94 -12.43 -11.75
CA MET A 26 18.29 -11.02 -11.58
C MET A 26 19.55 -10.82 -10.72
N ALA A 27 19.86 -11.74 -9.82
CA ALA A 27 21.04 -11.66 -8.96
C ALA A 27 22.36 -11.91 -9.71
N VAL A 28 22.34 -12.64 -10.84
CA VAL A 28 23.55 -12.95 -11.63
C VAL A 28 24.12 -11.69 -12.29
N ASN A 29 23.27 -10.80 -12.78
CA ASN A 29 23.67 -9.49 -13.32
C ASN A 29 22.77 -8.42 -12.70
N PRO A 30 23.11 -7.95 -11.49
CA PRO A 30 22.28 -7.00 -10.77
C PRO A 30 22.20 -5.69 -11.58
N PRO A 31 21.01 -5.16 -11.90
CA PRO A 31 20.89 -3.85 -12.51
C PRO A 31 21.45 -2.78 -11.56
N ASP A 32 22.16 -1.79 -12.10
CA ASP A 32 22.77 -0.70 -11.32
C ASP A 32 21.76 0.06 -10.43
N MET A 33 20.46 -0.03 -10.74
CA MET A 33 19.37 0.63 -10.03
C MET A 33 18.58 -0.30 -9.08
N LEU A 34 19.10 -1.49 -8.76
CA LEU A 34 18.43 -2.46 -7.90
C LEU A 34 18.08 -1.87 -6.53
N VAL A 35 19.02 -1.14 -5.90
CA VAL A 35 18.80 -0.48 -4.60
C VAL A 35 17.67 0.54 -4.68
N TRP A 36 17.65 1.38 -5.72
CA TRP A 36 16.58 2.36 -5.91
C TRP A 36 15.22 1.68 -6.08
N LEU A 37 15.16 0.59 -6.85
CA LEU A 37 13.94 -0.16 -7.09
C LEU A 37 13.37 -0.77 -5.79
N ILE A 38 14.23 -1.33 -4.92
CA ILE A 38 13.80 -1.86 -3.61
C ILE A 38 13.18 -0.75 -2.75
N TRP A 39 13.88 0.38 -2.61
CA TRP A 39 13.39 1.51 -1.82
C TRP A 39 12.12 2.12 -2.41
N ALA A 40 12.02 2.16 -3.74
CA ALA A 40 10.84 2.62 -4.43
C ALA A 40 9.64 1.70 -4.18
N GLY A 41 9.84 0.38 -4.29
CA GLY A 41 8.82 -0.63 -4.02
C GLY A 41 8.30 -0.54 -2.58
N ILE A 42 9.19 -0.46 -1.59
CA ILE A 42 8.82 -0.27 -0.18
C ILE A 42 8.03 1.04 -0.01
N GLY A 43 8.49 2.12 -0.63
CA GLY A 43 7.83 3.43 -0.59
C GLY A 43 6.40 3.40 -1.15
N ILE A 44 6.20 2.73 -2.30
CA ILE A 44 4.89 2.57 -2.94
C ILE A 44 3.96 1.71 -2.06
N MET A 45 4.47 0.59 -1.53
CA MET A 45 3.68 -0.26 -0.64
C MET A 45 3.27 0.49 0.62
N PHE A 46 4.18 1.27 1.20
CA PHE A 46 3.91 2.09 2.37
C PHE A 46 2.85 3.18 2.09
N SER A 47 2.96 3.93 0.99
CA SER A 47 1.98 4.97 0.66
C SER A 47 0.61 4.42 0.26
N THR A 48 0.55 3.18 -0.24
CA THR A 48 -0.70 2.56 -0.71
C THR A 48 -1.44 1.85 0.43
N PHE A 49 -0.74 1.07 1.25
CA PHE A 49 -1.38 0.16 2.21
C PHE A 49 -1.32 0.63 3.66
N ALA A 50 -0.30 1.40 4.07
CA ALA A 50 -0.13 1.72 5.49
C ALA A 50 -1.30 2.54 6.04
N VAL A 51 -1.75 3.55 5.29
CA VAL A 51 -2.84 4.44 5.67
C VAL A 51 -4.17 3.68 5.86
N PRO A 52 -4.70 2.95 4.85
CA PRO A 52 -5.97 2.25 4.99
C PRO A 52 -5.90 1.12 6.03
N LEU A 53 -4.75 0.45 6.21
CA LEU A 53 -4.59 -0.58 7.25
C LEU A 53 -4.65 0.02 8.66
N LEU A 54 -3.88 1.09 8.91
CA LEU A 54 -3.88 1.76 10.21
C LEU A 54 -5.25 2.40 10.50
N ALA A 55 -5.85 3.03 9.51
CA ALA A 55 -7.18 3.61 9.63
C ALA A 55 -8.24 2.54 9.88
N GLY A 56 -8.22 1.43 9.15
CA GLY A 56 -9.18 0.33 9.34
C GLY A 56 -9.07 -0.37 10.69
N LEU A 57 -7.88 -0.39 11.30
CA LEU A 57 -7.68 -1.00 12.61
C LEU A 57 -8.02 -0.05 13.77
N TYR A 58 -7.56 1.20 13.69
CA TYR A 58 -7.62 2.13 14.82
C TYR A 58 -8.67 3.24 14.69
N TRP A 59 -9.17 3.54 13.48
CA TRP A 59 -10.09 4.66 13.25
C TRP A 59 -11.49 4.17 12.88
N ARG A 60 -12.43 4.31 13.82
CA ARG A 60 -13.85 3.94 13.61
C ARG A 60 -14.55 4.74 12.50
N GLY A 61 -13.98 5.89 12.11
CA GLY A 61 -14.49 6.70 11.01
C GLY A 61 -14.07 6.22 9.63
N ALA A 62 -13.23 5.18 9.53
CA ALA A 62 -12.74 4.63 8.27
C ALA A 62 -13.84 3.92 7.47
N THR A 63 -14.07 4.38 6.23
CA THR A 63 -15.03 3.79 5.29
C THR A 63 -14.32 2.97 4.22
N ARG A 64 -15.06 2.05 3.59
CA ARG A 64 -14.55 1.20 2.50
C ARG A 64 -14.10 2.04 1.30
N GLU A 65 -14.89 3.03 0.95
CA GLU A 65 -14.65 3.94 -0.16
C GLU A 65 -13.43 4.84 0.12
N GLY A 66 -13.28 5.29 1.37
CA GLY A 66 -12.09 6.01 1.83
C GLY A 66 -10.83 5.17 1.69
N ALA A 67 -10.89 3.90 2.09
CA ALA A 67 -9.77 2.98 1.96
C ALA A 67 -9.37 2.79 0.49
N ILE A 68 -10.33 2.51 -0.40
CA ILE A 68 -10.06 2.33 -1.84
C ILE A 68 -9.49 3.60 -2.47
N ALA A 69 -10.06 4.76 -2.15
CA ALA A 69 -9.57 6.04 -2.66
C ALA A 69 -8.14 6.34 -2.18
N SER A 70 -7.84 6.06 -0.91
CA SER A 70 -6.50 6.24 -0.34
C SER A 70 -5.45 5.32 -0.99
N MET A 71 -5.82 4.07 -1.29
CA MET A 71 -4.95 3.12 -1.99
C MET A 71 -4.68 3.59 -3.43
N ALA A 72 -5.73 3.96 -4.16
CA ALA A 72 -5.60 4.41 -5.54
C ALA A 72 -4.78 5.69 -5.66
N LEU A 73 -5.09 6.70 -4.84
CA LEU A 73 -4.36 7.97 -4.85
C LEU A 73 -2.93 7.82 -4.30
N GLY A 74 -2.71 6.95 -3.30
CA GLY A 74 -1.38 6.62 -2.79
C GLY A 74 -0.49 5.93 -3.83
N LEU A 75 -1.06 5.05 -4.65
CA LEU A 75 -0.35 4.38 -5.74
C LEU A 75 -0.05 5.35 -6.89
N VAL A 76 -1.06 6.09 -7.37
CA VAL A 76 -0.92 7.02 -8.50
C VAL A 76 0.08 8.12 -8.17
N SER A 77 0.00 8.70 -6.96
CA SER A 77 0.95 9.72 -6.52
C SER A 77 2.36 9.16 -6.37
N ALA A 78 2.54 7.95 -5.83
CA ALA A 78 3.86 7.33 -5.70
C ALA A 78 4.50 7.04 -7.06
N LEU A 79 3.73 6.58 -8.04
CA LEU A 79 4.21 6.38 -9.41
C LEU A 79 4.56 7.72 -10.08
N PHE A 80 3.74 8.76 -9.88
CA PHE A 80 3.98 10.08 -10.43
C PHE A 80 5.26 10.71 -9.87
N PHE A 81 5.41 10.79 -8.53
CA PHE A 81 6.61 11.37 -7.92
C PHE A 81 7.84 10.47 -8.07
N GLY A 82 7.66 9.14 -8.06
CA GLY A 82 8.73 8.17 -8.30
C GLY A 82 9.29 8.30 -9.72
N GLY A 83 8.43 8.41 -10.72
CA GLY A 83 8.82 8.69 -12.10
C GLY A 83 9.52 10.04 -12.23
N LEU A 84 9.01 11.08 -11.60
CA LEU A 84 9.63 12.41 -11.62
C LEU A 84 11.04 12.40 -11.00
N SER A 85 11.21 11.67 -9.88
CA SER A 85 12.51 11.47 -9.24
C SER A 85 13.46 10.66 -10.12
N TYR A 86 12.97 9.65 -10.83
CA TYR A 86 13.76 8.80 -11.72
C TYR A 86 14.30 9.58 -12.93
N PHE A 87 13.43 10.34 -13.60
CA PHE A 87 13.80 11.17 -14.76
C PHE A 87 14.56 12.46 -14.37
N LYS A 88 14.86 12.66 -13.08
CA LYS A 88 15.53 13.85 -12.54
C LYS A 88 14.87 15.18 -12.96
N ILE A 89 13.56 15.16 -13.19
CA ILE A 89 12.80 16.34 -13.59
C ILE A 89 12.59 17.19 -12.33
N LYS A 90 13.40 18.24 -12.16
CA LYS A 90 13.32 19.15 -11.02
C LYS A 90 12.20 20.17 -11.22
N ILE A 91 10.94 19.75 -11.01
CA ILE A 91 9.80 20.68 -10.96
C ILE A 91 9.81 21.49 -9.65
N PHE A 92 10.23 20.84 -8.54
CA PHE A 92 10.32 21.46 -7.21
C PHE A 92 11.52 20.86 -6.46
N ALA A 93 12.11 21.61 -5.52
CA ALA A 93 13.07 21.02 -4.59
C ALA A 93 12.31 20.05 -3.68
N MET A 94 12.47 18.73 -3.91
CA MET A 94 11.96 17.70 -3.00
C MET A 94 13.06 17.39 -1.97
N PRO A 95 13.04 17.99 -0.77
CA PRO A 95 13.98 17.66 0.30
C PRO A 95 13.79 16.23 0.84
N MET A 96 12.61 15.64 0.63
CA MET A 96 12.23 14.32 1.14
C MET A 96 12.06 13.30 0.01
N HIS A 97 12.15 12.02 0.37
CA HIS A 97 11.88 10.91 -0.55
C HIS A 97 10.45 10.98 -1.12
N PHE A 98 10.28 10.59 -2.40
CA PHE A 98 9.03 10.74 -3.13
C PHE A 98 7.82 10.06 -2.44
N SER A 99 8.08 8.96 -1.71
CA SER A 99 7.06 8.21 -0.99
C SER A 99 6.40 9.01 0.14
N PHE A 100 7.08 10.01 0.70
CA PHE A 100 6.52 10.85 1.74
C PHE A 100 5.35 11.69 1.21
N TYR A 101 5.51 12.30 0.03
CA TYR A 101 4.45 13.08 -0.61
C TYR A 101 3.24 12.21 -0.98
N ALA A 102 3.51 11.01 -1.52
CA ALA A 102 2.47 10.04 -1.83
C ALA A 102 1.72 9.56 -0.58
N PHE A 103 2.43 9.35 0.52
CA PHE A 103 1.85 9.00 1.81
C PHE A 103 0.93 10.12 2.33
N VAL A 104 1.37 11.38 2.29
CA VAL A 104 0.54 12.52 2.70
C VAL A 104 -0.74 12.60 1.86
N ILE A 105 -0.65 12.41 0.55
CA ILE A 105 -1.82 12.39 -0.33
C ILE A 105 -2.76 11.23 0.01
N SER A 106 -2.23 10.05 0.30
CA SER A 106 -3.03 8.90 0.73
C SER A 106 -3.77 9.18 2.05
N VAL A 107 -3.09 9.77 3.03
CA VAL A 107 -3.71 10.19 4.30
C VAL A 107 -4.85 11.18 4.08
N LEU A 108 -4.61 12.22 3.27
CA LEU A 108 -5.63 13.22 2.96
C LEU A 108 -6.83 12.58 2.23
N ALA A 109 -6.57 11.72 1.24
CA ALA A 109 -7.60 10.98 0.53
C ALA A 109 -8.45 10.13 1.49
N MET A 110 -7.79 9.41 2.41
CA MET A 110 -8.47 8.62 3.44
C MET A 110 -9.37 9.51 4.29
N ILE A 111 -8.87 10.62 4.82
CA ILE A 111 -9.64 11.49 5.71
C ILE A 111 -10.83 12.13 4.99
N ILE A 112 -10.60 12.70 3.81
CA ILE A 112 -11.61 13.45 3.04
C ILE A 112 -12.72 12.51 2.59
N VAL A 113 -12.38 11.43 1.89
CA VAL A 113 -13.38 10.52 1.33
C VAL A 113 -14.13 9.78 2.43
N SER A 114 -13.45 9.41 3.51
CA SER A 114 -14.09 8.74 4.65
C SER A 114 -15.07 9.65 5.40
N THR A 115 -14.84 10.97 5.41
CA THR A 115 -15.77 11.95 6.01
C THR A 115 -16.97 12.23 5.08
N MET A 116 -16.76 12.15 3.76
CA MET A 116 -17.82 12.40 2.77
C MET A 116 -18.70 11.18 2.48
N THR A 117 -18.28 9.97 2.86
CA THR A 117 -18.99 8.73 2.54
C THR A 117 -19.82 8.21 3.72
N GLN A 118 -20.73 7.28 3.45
CA GLN A 118 -21.53 6.62 4.48
C GLN A 118 -20.64 5.94 5.52
N LYS A 119 -20.98 6.16 6.78
CA LYS A 119 -20.27 5.56 7.91
C LYS A 119 -20.57 4.07 7.99
N THR A 120 -19.54 3.29 8.30
CA THR A 120 -19.66 1.86 8.59
C THR A 120 -20.58 1.64 9.80
N PRO A 121 -21.52 0.68 9.76
CA PRO A 121 -22.41 0.40 10.89
C PRO A 121 -21.64 0.04 12.16
N ASP A 122 -22.04 0.61 13.30
CA ASP A 122 -21.38 0.38 14.59
C ASP A 122 -21.32 -1.10 14.99
N LYS A 123 -22.35 -1.88 14.63
CA LYS A 123 -22.39 -3.32 14.90
C LYS A 123 -21.18 -4.06 14.30
N VAL A 124 -20.79 -3.72 13.07
CA VAL A 124 -19.64 -4.35 12.40
C VAL A 124 -18.35 -3.92 13.08
N LEU A 125 -18.23 -2.64 13.44
CA LEU A 125 -17.05 -2.09 14.10
C LEU A 125 -16.83 -2.70 15.49
N ASP A 126 -17.91 -3.03 16.20
CA ASP A 126 -17.84 -3.69 17.50
C ASP A 126 -17.49 -5.19 17.36
N GLU A 127 -18.06 -5.88 16.37
CA GLU A 127 -17.70 -7.28 16.05
C GLU A 127 -16.23 -7.41 15.62
N THR A 128 -15.70 -6.45 14.86
CA THR A 128 -14.29 -6.44 14.42
C THR A 128 -13.34 -5.79 15.42
N MET A 129 -13.85 -5.35 16.59
CA MET A 129 -13.07 -4.69 17.64
C MET A 129 -12.28 -3.46 17.13
N THR A 130 -12.83 -2.76 16.13
CA THR A 130 -12.18 -1.62 15.48
C THR A 130 -12.18 -0.40 16.39
N GLY A 131 -11.02 0.24 16.55
CA GLY A 131 -10.84 1.45 17.34
C GLY A 131 -9.59 1.44 18.20
N TRP A 132 -9.43 2.47 19.03
CA TRP A 132 -8.38 2.51 20.04
C TRP A 132 -8.72 1.51 21.14
N TYR A 133 -8.28 0.27 20.97
CA TYR A 133 -8.46 -0.82 21.92
C TYR A 133 -7.55 -0.68 23.16
N ILE A 134 -7.51 0.53 23.72
CA ILE A 134 -7.21 0.78 25.13
C ILE A 134 -8.54 1.19 25.78
N ARG A 135 -9.50 0.27 25.80
CA ARG A 135 -10.59 0.32 26.76
C ARG A 135 -10.51 -0.97 27.56
N LYS A 136 -10.29 -0.77 28.85
CA LYS A 136 -10.08 -1.77 29.91
C LYS A 136 -11.08 -2.92 29.85
#